data_AF-A0A4D8PKW2-F1
#
_entry.id   AF-A0A4D8PKW2-F1
#
_cell.length_a   1.000
_cell.length_b   1.000
_cell.length_c   1.000
_cell.angle_alpha   90.00
_cell.angle_beta   90.00
_cell.angle_gamma   90.00
#
_symmetry.space_group_name_H-M   'P 1'
#
loop_
_entity.id
_entity.type
_entity.pdbx_description
1 polymer ?
#
loop_
_entity_poly.entity_id
_entity_poly.type
_entity_poly.pdbx_seq_one_letter_code
_entity_poly.pdbx_strand_id
1 'polypeptide(L)'
;MTLKEFKRFADLYGGDIDRWPATDGVDALILLEESAEARAILADAAALDALLDHAAPAVTEDGVQRVLNGIAARLDAPVETAPAPWTLAAAPMRFWPTAGFLAVMGMAGFLATVQGVLPAQNALANGYAEVVVNSSYLGTIR
;
A
#
# COMPACT_ATOMS: atom_id res chain seq x y z
N MET A 1 -15.02 -37.09 1.77
CA MET A 1 -15.41 -35.74 1.24
C MET A 1 -16.73 -35.76 0.48
N THR A 2 -17.39 -34.61 0.28
CA THR A 2 -18.59 -34.50 -0.59
C THR A 2 -18.23 -34.28 -2.06
N LEU A 3 -19.14 -34.60 -2.99
CA LEU A 3 -18.93 -34.40 -4.44
C LEU A 3 -18.65 -32.92 -4.81
N LYS A 4 -19.28 -31.99 -4.09
CA LYS A 4 -19.07 -30.54 -4.29
C LYS A 4 -17.67 -30.10 -3.86
N GLU A 5 -17.17 -30.65 -2.77
CA GLU A 5 -15.80 -30.40 -2.30
C GLU A 5 -14.80 -31.01 -3.27
N PHE A 6 -15.01 -32.26 -3.71
CA PHE A 6 -14.18 -32.91 -4.72
C PHE A 6 -14.06 -32.07 -5.99
N LYS A 7 -15.18 -31.56 -6.50
CA LYS A 7 -15.17 -30.66 -7.67
C LYS A 7 -14.34 -29.40 -7.42
N ARG A 8 -14.50 -28.77 -6.26
CA ARG A 8 -13.71 -27.59 -5.91
C ARG A 8 -12.21 -27.90 -5.83
N PHE A 9 -11.84 -29.08 -5.35
CA PHE A 9 -10.44 -29.52 -5.32
C PHE A 9 -9.91 -29.75 -6.73
N ALA A 10 -10.66 -30.43 -7.60
CA ALA A 10 -10.30 -30.61 -9.01
C ALA A 10 -10.14 -29.25 -9.74
N ASP A 11 -11.02 -28.29 -9.48
CA ASP A 11 -10.93 -26.94 -10.05
C ASP A 11 -9.71 -26.14 -9.54
N LEU A 12 -9.22 -26.42 -8.32
CA LEU A 12 -8.12 -25.68 -7.69
C LEU A 12 -6.74 -26.29 -7.96
N TYR A 13 -6.64 -27.62 -7.92
CA TYR A 13 -5.37 -28.36 -8.01
C TYR A 13 -5.17 -29.05 -9.35
N GLY A 14 -6.22 -29.11 -10.19
CA GLY A 14 -6.21 -29.77 -11.49
C GLY A 14 -6.59 -31.25 -11.42
N GLY A 15 -6.47 -31.93 -12.55
CA GLY A 15 -6.79 -33.34 -12.74
C GLY A 15 -5.74 -34.31 -12.16
N ASP A 16 -4.61 -33.79 -11.67
CA ASP A 16 -3.53 -34.57 -11.07
C ASP A 16 -3.72 -34.67 -9.54
N ILE A 17 -4.12 -35.86 -9.08
CA ILE A 17 -4.38 -36.15 -7.65
C ILE A 17 -3.10 -36.07 -6.82
N ASP A 18 -1.92 -36.32 -7.41
CA ASP A 18 -0.66 -36.28 -6.67
C ASP A 18 -0.28 -34.86 -6.24
N ARG A 19 -0.89 -33.83 -6.87
CA ARG A 19 -0.73 -32.42 -6.47
C ARG A 19 -1.64 -32.01 -5.32
N TRP A 20 -2.59 -32.85 -4.93
CA TRP A 20 -3.56 -32.51 -3.92
C TRP A 20 -2.92 -32.59 -2.52
N PRO A 21 -3.43 -31.83 -1.54
CA PRO A 21 -2.97 -31.91 -0.16
C PRO A 21 -3.06 -33.33 0.38
N ALA A 22 -1.99 -33.81 1.04
CA ALA A 22 -1.89 -35.18 1.54
C ALA A 22 -3.01 -35.58 2.53
N THR A 23 -3.66 -34.61 3.16
CA THR A 23 -4.81 -34.82 4.05
C THR A 23 -6.07 -35.27 3.32
N ASP A 24 -6.25 -34.87 2.06
CA ASP A 24 -7.51 -35.04 1.32
C ASP A 24 -7.40 -36.07 0.18
N GLY A 25 -6.20 -36.54 -0.14
CA GLY A 25 -5.96 -37.51 -1.22
C GLY A 25 -6.64 -38.87 -1.00
N VAL A 26 -6.66 -39.38 0.23
CA VAL A 26 -7.30 -40.69 0.54
C VAL A 26 -8.82 -40.61 0.36
N ASP A 27 -9.44 -39.55 0.86
CA ASP A 27 -10.86 -39.30 0.69
C ASP A 27 -11.26 -39.12 -0.79
N ALA A 28 -10.37 -38.55 -1.61
CA ALA A 28 -10.59 -38.32 -3.03
C ALA A 28 -10.58 -39.65 -3.79
N LEU A 29 -9.62 -40.52 -3.47
CA LEU A 29 -9.50 -41.86 -4.06
C LEU A 29 -10.71 -42.74 -3.74
N ILE A 30 -11.20 -42.70 -2.50
CA ILE A 30 -12.43 -43.42 -2.10
C ILE A 30 -13.63 -42.94 -2.93
N LEU A 31 -13.79 -41.62 -3.09
CA LEU A 31 -14.90 -41.06 -3.87
C LEU A 31 -14.80 -41.41 -5.38
N LEU A 32 -13.59 -41.50 -5.91
CA LEU A 32 -13.32 -41.90 -7.30
C LEU A 32 -13.70 -43.35 -7.57
N GLU A 33 -13.47 -44.24 -6.60
CA GLU A 33 -13.84 -45.65 -6.70
C GLU A 33 -15.36 -45.83 -6.63
N GLU A 34 -16.04 -45.06 -5.77
CA GLU A 34 -17.47 -45.18 -5.52
C GLU A 34 -18.35 -44.40 -6.52
N SER A 35 -17.86 -43.30 -7.12
CA SER A 35 -18.67 -42.40 -7.94
C SER A 35 -18.18 -42.27 -9.38
N ALA A 36 -19.07 -42.59 -10.32
CA ALA A 36 -18.85 -42.33 -11.74
C ALA A 36 -18.83 -40.82 -12.05
N GLU A 37 -19.56 -40.01 -11.30
CA GLU A 37 -19.57 -38.55 -11.46
C GLU A 37 -18.24 -37.92 -11.04
N ALA A 38 -17.62 -38.43 -9.97
CA ALA A 38 -16.29 -37.97 -9.53
C ALA A 38 -15.22 -38.27 -10.60
N ARG A 39 -15.29 -39.46 -11.23
CA ARG A 39 -14.42 -39.83 -12.35
C ARG A 39 -14.60 -38.90 -13.57
N ALA A 40 -15.83 -38.54 -13.89
CA ALA A 40 -16.10 -37.60 -15.00
C ALA A 40 -15.51 -36.21 -14.71
N ILE A 41 -15.69 -35.69 -13.50
CA ILE A 41 -15.15 -34.39 -13.08
C ILE A 41 -13.62 -34.37 -13.18
N LEU A 42 -12.95 -35.43 -12.71
CA LEU A 42 -11.49 -35.50 -12.79
C LEU A 42 -10.99 -35.64 -14.23
N ALA A 43 -11.70 -36.41 -15.06
CA ALA A 43 -11.36 -36.55 -16.48
C ALA A 43 -11.48 -35.22 -17.24
N ASP A 44 -12.52 -34.42 -16.95
CA ASP A 44 -12.70 -33.09 -17.52
C ASP A 44 -11.58 -32.14 -17.09
N ALA A 45 -11.20 -32.15 -15.80
CA ALA A 45 -10.10 -31.36 -15.28
C ALA A 45 -8.75 -31.76 -15.91
N ALA A 46 -8.48 -33.07 -16.04
CA ALA A 46 -7.27 -33.58 -16.68
C ALA A 46 -7.22 -33.23 -18.18
N ALA A 47 -8.37 -33.23 -18.87
CA ALA A 47 -8.45 -32.80 -20.27
C ALA A 47 -8.14 -31.31 -20.42
N LEU A 48 -8.63 -30.47 -19.50
CA LEU A 48 -8.31 -29.05 -19.47
C LEU A 48 -6.81 -28.82 -19.23
N ASP A 49 -6.23 -29.51 -18.26
CA ASP A 49 -4.79 -29.40 -17.96
C ASP A 49 -3.94 -29.80 -19.17
N ALA A 50 -4.30 -30.90 -19.86
CA ALA A 50 -3.61 -31.30 -21.08
C ALA A 50 -3.69 -30.24 -22.20
N LEU A 51 -4.85 -29.58 -22.35
CA LEU A 51 -5.00 -28.47 -23.31
C LEU A 51 -4.13 -27.27 -22.94
N LEU A 52 -4.03 -26.95 -21.65
CA LEU A 52 -3.19 -25.86 -21.15
C LEU A 52 -1.70 -26.17 -21.32
N ASP A 53 -1.28 -27.40 -21.05
CA ASP A 53 0.10 -27.86 -21.26
C ASP A 53 0.50 -27.81 -22.74
N HIS A 54 -0.43 -28.13 -23.65
CA HIS A 54 -0.19 -27.96 -25.09
C HIS A 54 -0.09 -26.50 -25.52
N ALA A 55 -0.81 -25.60 -24.85
CA ALA A 55 -0.74 -24.16 -25.10
C ALA A 55 0.40 -23.48 -24.35
N ALA A 56 1.15 -24.20 -23.51
CA ALA A 56 2.22 -23.64 -22.72
C ALA A 56 3.32 -23.08 -23.64
N PRO A 57 3.71 -21.80 -23.46
CA PRO A 57 4.77 -21.22 -24.27
C PRO A 57 6.09 -21.93 -23.98
N ALA A 58 6.88 -22.17 -25.02
CA ALA A 58 8.21 -22.73 -24.87
C ALA A 58 9.08 -21.81 -24.00
N VAL A 59 9.42 -22.27 -22.80
CA VAL A 59 10.34 -21.57 -21.91
C VAL A 59 11.75 -21.79 -22.42
N THR A 60 12.43 -20.69 -22.77
CA THR A 60 13.85 -20.73 -23.18
C THR A 60 14.74 -20.65 -21.95
N GLU A 61 15.90 -21.32 -22.01
CA GLU A 61 16.91 -21.28 -20.94
C GLU A 61 17.32 -19.83 -20.59
N ASP A 62 17.46 -18.99 -21.62
CA ASP A 62 17.75 -17.56 -21.47
C ASP A 62 16.65 -16.81 -20.71
N GLY A 63 15.39 -17.21 -20.89
CA GLY A 63 14.23 -16.67 -20.17
C GLY A 63 14.27 -17.03 -18.69
N VAL A 64 14.59 -18.29 -18.38
CA VAL A 64 14.76 -18.75 -16.99
C VAL A 64 15.90 -17.99 -16.32
N GLN A 65 17.06 -17.91 -16.98
CA GLN A 65 18.23 -17.23 -16.42
C GLN A 65 17.97 -15.74 -16.20
N ARG A 66 17.19 -15.09 -17.08
CA ARG A 66 16.77 -13.69 -16.88
C ARG A 66 15.93 -13.52 -15.62
N VAL A 67 14.98 -14.43 -15.36
CA VAL A 67 14.14 -14.39 -14.16
C VAL A 67 15.00 -14.62 -12.91
N LEU A 68 15.88 -15.63 -12.91
CA LEU A 68 16.78 -15.93 -11.79
C LEU A 68 17.69 -14.75 -11.48
N ASN A 69 18.30 -14.14 -12.50
CA ASN A 69 19.14 -12.95 -12.33
C ASN A 69 18.33 -11.77 -11.78
N GLY A 70 17.07 -11.61 -12.20
CA GLY A 70 16.18 -10.57 -11.67
C GLY A 70 15.82 -10.78 -10.20
N ILE A 71 15.61 -12.03 -9.78
CA ILE A 71 15.39 -12.38 -8.37
C ILE A 71 16.65 -12.10 -7.55
N ALA A 72 17.82 -12.56 -8.01
CA ALA A 72 19.09 -12.31 -7.34
C ALA A 72 19.37 -10.81 -7.18
N ALA A 73 19.19 -10.03 -8.26
CA ALA A 73 19.37 -8.58 -8.22
C ALA A 73 18.41 -7.88 -7.23
N ARG A 74 17.20 -8.41 -7.02
CA ARG A 74 16.27 -7.86 -6.01
C ARG A 74 16.60 -8.26 -4.58
N LEU A 75 17.18 -9.45 -4.38
CA LEU A 75 17.65 -9.88 -3.06
C LEU A 75 18.92 -9.11 -2.65
N ASP A 76 19.80 -8.83 -3.61
CA ASP A 76 21.03 -8.07 -3.39
C ASP A 76 20.80 -6.56 -3.36
N ALA A 77 19.65 -6.08 -3.85
CA ALA A 77 19.29 -4.68 -3.78
C ALA A 77 19.22 -4.25 -2.29
N PRO A 78 19.97 -3.22 -1.89
CA PRO A 78 19.81 -2.64 -0.57
C PRO A 78 18.34 -2.23 -0.41
N VAL A 79 17.70 -2.69 0.68
CA VAL A 79 16.40 -2.15 1.07
C VAL A 79 16.64 -0.69 1.44
N GLU A 80 16.43 0.21 0.47
CA GLU A 80 16.33 1.64 0.74
C GLU A 80 15.13 1.82 1.66
N THR A 81 15.40 1.87 2.96
CA THR A 81 14.43 2.35 3.93
C THR A 81 14.10 3.77 3.50
N ALA A 82 12.92 3.97 2.92
CA ALA A 82 12.42 5.29 2.61
C ALA A 82 12.61 6.15 3.87
N PRO A 83 13.33 7.29 3.79
CA PRO A 83 13.60 8.08 4.96
C PRO A 83 12.26 8.48 5.57
N ALA A 84 12.03 8.10 6.81
CA ALA A 84 10.78 8.39 7.48
C ALA A 84 10.57 9.92 7.48
N PRO A 85 9.34 10.41 7.24
CA PRO A 85 9.05 11.83 6.97
C PRO A 85 9.37 12.77 8.15
N TRP A 86 9.74 12.23 9.30
CA TRP A 86 10.09 12.94 10.53
C TRP A 86 11.61 12.93 10.83
N THR A 87 12.43 12.31 9.98
CA THR A 87 13.89 12.33 10.18
C THR A 87 14.51 13.63 9.65
N LEU A 88 15.31 14.28 10.50
CA LEU A 88 16.06 15.51 10.20
C LEU A 88 17.21 15.30 9.18
N ALA A 89 17.26 14.15 8.52
CA ALA A 89 18.22 13.81 7.48
C ALA A 89 17.80 14.28 6.08
N ALA A 90 16.70 15.04 5.97
CA ALA A 90 16.38 15.78 4.77
C ALA A 90 17.57 16.71 4.44
N ALA A 91 18.07 16.59 3.20
CA ALA A 91 19.19 17.34 2.64
C ALA A 91 19.25 18.78 3.18
N PRO A 92 20.44 19.35 3.48
CA PRO A 92 20.56 20.67 4.08
C PRO A 92 19.92 21.68 3.13
N MET A 93 18.66 22.00 3.38
CA MET A 93 17.94 23.00 2.63
C MET A 93 18.76 24.28 2.80
N ARG A 94 19.16 24.83 1.65
CA ARG A 94 20.03 25.99 1.53
C ARG A 94 19.25 27.24 1.96
N PHE A 95 18.88 27.32 3.25
CA PHE A 95 18.16 28.42 3.91
C PHE A 95 19.03 29.68 4.09
N TRP A 96 20.26 29.66 3.61
CA TRP A 96 21.19 30.78 3.78
C TRP A 96 20.72 32.12 3.19
N PRO A 97 19.98 32.20 2.07
CA PRO A 97 19.50 33.48 1.56
C PRO A 97 18.27 34.02 2.33
N THR A 98 17.42 33.15 2.90
CA THR A 98 16.21 33.58 3.61
C THR A 98 16.52 34.12 5.01
N ALA A 99 17.53 33.57 5.69
CA ALA A 99 18.01 34.11 6.97
C ALA A 99 18.55 35.55 6.83
N GLY A 100 19.29 35.85 5.75
CA GLY A 100 19.77 37.20 5.46
C GLY A 100 18.64 38.19 5.22
N PHE A 101 17.61 37.78 4.47
CA PHE A 101 16.44 38.63 4.20
C PHE A 101 15.65 38.96 5.48
N LEU A 102 15.44 37.97 6.36
CA LEU A 102 14.76 38.18 7.64
C LEU A 102 15.54 39.11 8.57
N ALA A 103 16.87 38.98 8.62
CA ALA A 103 17.72 39.87 9.41
C ALA A 103 17.66 41.32 8.93
N VAL A 104 17.66 41.54 7.60
CA VAL A 104 17.55 42.88 7.00
C VAL A 104 16.18 43.49 7.27
N MET A 105 15.09 42.71 7.13
CA MET A 105 13.74 43.19 7.44
C MET A 105 13.54 43.50 8.93
N GLY A 106 14.08 42.66 9.82
CA GLY A 106 14.06 42.92 11.26
C GLY A 106 14.83 44.19 11.64
N MET A 107 16.01 44.40 11.05
CA MET A 107 16.81 45.61 11.27
C MET A 107 16.11 46.86 10.74
N ALA A 108 15.48 46.78 9.57
CA ALA A 108 14.71 47.90 9.00
C ALA A 108 13.49 48.27 9.87
N GLY A 109 12.76 47.27 10.38
CA GLY A 109 11.66 47.49 11.31
C GLY A 109 12.10 48.15 12.62
N PHE A 110 13.22 47.71 13.19
CA PHE A 110 13.78 48.29 14.42
C PHE A 110 14.28 49.73 14.22
N LEU A 111 14.92 50.03 13.09
CA LEU A 111 15.33 51.40 12.78
C LEU A 111 14.14 52.33 12.54
N ALA A 112 13.07 51.83 11.91
CA ALA A 112 11.84 52.60 11.69
C ALA A 112 11.10 52.92 13.00
N THR A 113 11.12 52.02 13.99
CA THR A 113 10.51 52.28 15.31
C THR A 113 11.35 53.25 16.14
N VAL A 114 12.68 53.15 16.13
CA VAL A 114 13.56 54.07 16.86
C VAL A 114 13.51 55.49 16.29
N GLN A 115 13.25 55.65 14.99
CA GLN A 115 13.07 56.96 14.34
C GLN A 115 11.66 57.56 14.50
N GLY A 116 10.72 56.87 15.17
CA GLY A 116 9.39 57.39 15.48
C GLY A 116 8.47 57.59 14.26
N VAL A 117 8.75 56.91 13.15
CA VAL A 117 8.00 57.09 11.88
C VAL A 117 6.66 56.32 11.87
N LEU A 118 6.48 55.34 12.77
CA LEU A 118 5.22 54.65 12.96
C LEU A 118 4.64 55.03 14.33
N PRO A 119 3.43 55.61 14.41
CA PRO A 119 2.75 55.68 15.69
C PRO A 119 2.53 54.25 16.16
N ALA A 120 3.01 53.92 17.35
CA ALA A 120 2.57 52.74 18.08
C ALA A 120 1.06 52.88 18.29
N GLN A 121 0.26 52.44 17.31
CA GLN A 121 -1.16 52.26 17.50
C GLN A 121 -1.28 51.16 18.54
N ASN A 122 -1.63 51.59 19.75
CA ASN A 122 -1.92 50.74 20.87
C ASN A 122 -2.90 49.66 20.41
N ALA A 123 -2.37 48.47 20.14
CA ALA A 123 -3.12 47.24 20.19
C ALA A 123 -3.56 47.10 21.64
N LEU A 124 -4.74 47.63 22.01
CA LEU A 124 -5.55 47.34 23.19
C LEU A 124 -6.63 48.42 23.36
N ALA A 125 -7.71 48.33 22.58
CA ALA A 125 -9.07 48.75 22.98
C ALA A 125 -10.01 48.52 21.79
N ASN A 126 -11.12 47.82 22.00
CA ASN A 126 -12.31 47.80 21.11
C ASN A 126 -12.38 46.77 19.97
N GLY A 127 -11.69 45.62 20.03
CA GLY A 127 -11.82 44.57 19.00
C GLY A 127 -12.36 43.21 19.46
N TYR A 128 -12.16 42.83 20.73
CA TYR A 128 -12.38 41.43 21.17
C TYR A 128 -13.55 41.26 22.14
N ALA A 129 -14.12 42.35 22.66
CA ALA A 129 -15.27 42.29 23.57
C ALA A 129 -16.61 42.21 22.83
N GLU A 130 -16.70 42.66 21.59
CA GLU A 130 -17.96 42.68 20.83
C GLU A 130 -18.28 41.32 20.16
N VAL A 131 -17.24 40.53 19.84
CA VAL A 131 -17.43 39.23 19.16
C VAL A 131 -17.80 38.09 20.12
N VAL A 132 -17.49 38.20 21.42
CA VAL A 132 -17.78 37.13 22.41
C VAL A 132 -19.19 37.25 23.02
N VAL A 133 -19.79 38.44 23.01
CA VAL A 133 -21.11 38.66 23.62
C VAL A 133 -22.27 38.23 22.70
N ASN A 134 -22.05 38.15 21.39
CA ASN A 134 -23.14 37.83 20.43
C ASN A 134 -23.31 36.32 20.15
N SER A 135 -22.43 35.45 20.65
CA SER A 135 -22.52 34.00 20.48
C SER A 135 -23.18 33.26 21.65
N SER A 136 -23.74 33.99 22.62
CA SER A 136 -24.18 33.44 23.91
C SER A 136 -25.64 33.76 24.25
N TYR A 137 -26.56 33.53 23.31
CA TYR A 137 -28.00 33.43 23.61
C TYR A 137 -28.55 32.16 22.95
N LEU A 138 -28.64 31.08 23.73
CA LEU A 138 -29.92 30.53 24.19
C LEU A 138 -30.87 30.12 23.04
N GLY A 139 -30.49 29.05 22.33
CA GLY A 139 -31.45 28.15 21.70
C GLY A 139 -32.04 27.22 22.76
N THR A 140 -33.15 27.66 23.33
CA THR A 140 -33.94 27.07 24.40
C THR A 140 -34.25 25.58 24.20
N ILE A 141 -34.11 24.83 25.29
CA ILE A 141 -34.58 23.46 25.48
C ILE A 141 -36.12 23.47 25.52
N ARG A 142 -36.78 22.82 24.55
CA ARG A 142 -37.91 21.88 24.73
C ARG A 142 -38.51 21.47 23.39
#